data_AF-A0A3B0SES7-F1
#
_entry.id   AF-A0A3B0SES7-F1
#
_cell.length_a   1.000
_cell.length_b   1.000
_cell.length_c   1.000
_cell.angle_alpha   90.00
_cell.angle_beta   90.00
_cell.angle_gamma   90.00
#
_symmetry.space_group_name_H-M   'P 1'
#
loop_
_entity.id
_entity.type
_entity.pdbx_description
1 polymer ?
#
loop_
_entity_poly.entity_id
_entity_poly.type
_entity_poly.pdbx_seq_one_letter_code
_entity_poly.pdbx_strand_id
1 'polypeptide(L)' 'RGRFDLSSRVQLYGRIDNIFDARYANRADFAFGSQRFFPGRPRTLFFGVRFVE' A
#
# COMPACT_ATOMS: atom_id res chain seq x y z
N ARG A 1 -8.93 1.28 -3.54
CA ARG A 1 -8.95 -0.21 -3.58
C ARG A 1 -9.99 -0.63 -4.60
N GLY A 2 -9.84 -1.78 -5.25
CA GLY A 2 -10.77 -2.28 -6.27
C GLY A 2 -10.97 -3.79 -6.15
N ARG A 3 -12.15 -4.26 -6.55
CA ARG A 3 -12.59 -5.65 -6.54
C ARG A 3 -13.26 -5.97 -7.88
N PHE A 4 -13.05 -7.17 -8.41
CA PHE A 4 -13.72 -7.69 -9.60
C PHE A 4 -14.10 -9.16 -9.41
N ASP A 5 -15.37 -9.48 -9.62
CA ASP A 5 -15.88 -10.85 -9.54
C ASP A 5 -15.68 -11.53 -10.90
N LEU A 6 -14.71 -12.44 -10.96
CA LEU A 6 -14.37 -13.16 -12.19
C LEU A 6 -15.33 -14.33 -12.45
N SER A 7 -15.81 -14.96 -11.38
CA SER A 7 -16.85 -15.98 -11.40
C SER A 7 -17.57 -16.04 -10.04
N SER A 8 -18.54 -16.95 -9.89
CA SER A 8 -19.21 -17.19 -8.59
C SER A 8 -18.25 -17.65 -7.48
N ARG A 9 -17.07 -18.16 -7.85
CA ARG A 9 -16.09 -18.74 -6.91
C ARG A 9 -14.75 -18.03 -6.89
N VAL A 10 -14.50 -17.13 -7.84
CA VAL A 10 -13.19 -16.48 -8.01
C VAL A 10 -13.34 -14.98 -8.05
N GLN A 11 -12.48 -14.34 -7.29
CA GLN A 11 -12.53 -12.94 -6.97
C GLN A 11 -11.13 -12.35 -7.12
N LEU A 12 -10.98 -11.32 -7.95
CA LEU A 12 -9.76 -10.54 -8.08
C LEU A 12 -9.88 -9.27 -7.25
N TYR A 13 -8.81 -8.87 -6.57
CA TYR A 13 -8.78 -7.63 -5.82
C TYR A 13 -7.41 -6.96 -5.87
N GLY A 14 -7.41 -5.65 -5.67
CA GLY A 14 -6.17 -4.90 -5.66
C GLY A 14 -6.29 -3.53 -4.99
N ARG A 15 -5.14 -2.94 -4.72
CA ARG A 15 -5.03 -1.57 -4.24
C ARG A 15 -3.70 -0.97 -4.66
N ILE A 16 -3.71 0.32 -4.90
CA ILE A 16 -2.50 1.11 -5.10
C ILE A 16 -2.36 1.99 -3.86
N ASP A 17 -1.22 1.91 -3.21
CA ASP A 17 -0.82 2.87 -2.17
C ASP A 17 -0.04 4.01 -2.79
N ASN A 18 -0.17 5.20 -2.21
CA ASN A 18 0.53 6.42 -2.64
C ASN A 18 0.30 6.72 -4.14
N ILE A 19 -0.97 6.92 -4.54
CA ILE A 19 -1.36 7.10 -5.95
C ILE A 19 -0.65 8.29 -6.63
N PHE A 20 -0.34 9.33 -5.86
CA PHE A 20 0.37 10.53 -6.33
C PHE A 20 1.89 10.45 -6.20
N ASP A 21 2.44 9.32 -5.73
CA ASP A 21 3.88 9.12 -5.53
C ASP A 21 4.54 10.21 -4.68
N ALA A 22 3.79 10.69 -3.67
CA ALA A 22 4.24 11.71 -2.75
C ALA A 22 5.41 11.20 -1.92
N ARG A 23 6.42 12.05 -1.74
CA ARG A 23 7.52 11.80 -0.79
C ARG A 23 7.07 12.25 0.60
N TYR A 24 6.96 11.30 1.52
CA TYR A 24 6.59 11.55 2.91
C TYR A 24 7.35 10.61 3.84
N ALA A 25 7.38 10.93 5.14
CA ALA A 25 7.91 10.06 6.18
C ALA A 25 6.75 9.50 7.00
N ASN A 26 6.76 8.19 7.29
CA ASN A 26 5.82 7.56 8.22
C ASN A 26 6.05 8.05 9.65
N ARG A 27 7.29 8.40 9.97
CA ARG A 27 7.72 8.92 11.26
C ARG A 27 8.94 9.82 11.06
N ALA A 28 9.05 10.85 11.89
CA ALA A 28 10.27 11.61 12.09
C ALA A 28 10.60 11.58 13.58
N ASP A 29 11.86 11.37 13.93
CA ASP A 29 12.34 11.49 15.30
C ASP A 29 13.62 12.33 15.38
N PHE A 30 13.83 12.91 16.56
CA PHE A 30 15.05 13.63 16.91
C PHE A 30 15.66 12.94 18.12
N ALA A 31 16.84 12.34 17.93
CA ALA A 31 17.52 11.58 18.98
C ALA A 31 19.04 11.78 18.86
N PHE A 32 19.71 11.95 20.01
CA PHE A 32 21.17 12.12 20.08
C PHE A 32 21.72 13.24 19.18
N GLY A 33 20.99 14.35 19.04
CA GLY A 33 21.41 15.49 18.21
C GLY A 33 21.22 15.29 16.70
N SER A 34 20.65 14.17 16.26
CA SER A 34 20.38 13.89 14.84
C SER A 34 18.88 13.83 14.56
N GLN A 35 18.49 14.41 13.42
CA GLN A 35 17.18 14.16 12.82
C GLN A 35 17.22 12.83 12.06
N ARG A 36 16.15 12.04 12.19
CA ARG A 36 16.01 10.74 11.53
C ARG A 36 14.58 10.64 11.00
N PHE A 37 14.47 10.12 9.79
CA PHE A 37 13.20 9.99 9.09
C PHE A 37 13.01 8.54 8.65
N PHE A 38 11.77 8.08 8.68
CA PHE A 38 11.38 6.74 8.26
C PHE A 38 10.53 6.89 7.01
N PRO A 39 11.14 6.77 5.81
CA PRO A 39 10.42 7.01 4.56
C PRO A 39 9.15 6.18 4.46
N GLY A 40 8.09 6.85 3.99
CA GLY A 40 6.87 6.22 3.55
C GLY A 40 7.11 5.25 2.41
N ARG A 41 6.17 4.35 2.17
CA ARG A 41 6.25 3.44 1.02
C ARG A 41 6.05 4.26 -0.28
N PRO A 42 6.86 4.04 -1.33
CA PRO A 42 6.61 4.65 -2.64
C PRO A 42 5.31 4.11 -3.25
N ARG A 43 4.90 4.64 -4.40
CA ARG A 43 3.73 4.11 -5.13
C ARG A 43 3.86 2.59 -5.32
N THR A 44 2.93 1.83 -4.75
CA THR A 44 3.00 0.37 -4.69
C THR A 44 1.66 -0.24 -5.06
N LEU A 45 1.68 -1.18 -6.00
CA LEU A 45 0.51 -1.98 -6.38
C LEU A 45 0.50 -3.29 -5.57
N PHE A 46 -0.66 -3.59 -4.99
CA PHE A 46 -0.99 -4.89 -4.42
C PHE A 46 -2.12 -5.49 -5.23
N PHE A 47 -2.01 -6.76 -5.59
CA PHE A 47 -3.06 -7.51 -6.25
C PHE A 47 -3.14 -8.91 -5.63
N GLY A 48 -4.30 -9.53 -5.74
CA GLY A 48 -4.52 -10.86 -5.20
C GLY A 48 -5.76 -11.54 -5.79
N VAL A 49 -5.81 -12.85 -5.58
CA VAL A 49 -6.94 -13.71 -5.91
C VAL A 49 -7.52 -14.24 -4.60
N ARG A 50 -8.84 -14.30 -4.51
CA ARG A 50 -9.56 -14.95 -3.41
C ARG A 50 -10.52 -15.97 -4.00
N PHE A 51 -10.57 -17.15 -3.37
CA PHE A 51 -11.61 -18.14 -3.60
C PHE A 51 -12.75 -17.88 -2.62
N VAL A 52 -13.97 -17.80 -3.13
CA VAL A 52 -15.21 -17.62 -2.35
C VAL A 52 -16.01 -18.91 -2.43
N GLU A 53 -16.53 -19.36 -1.29
CA GLU A 53 -17.43 -20.51 -1.17
C GLU A 53 -18.85 -20.16 -1.63
#